data_AF-A0A2V7ALN5-F1
#
_entry.id   AF-A0A2V7ALN5-F1
#
_cell.length_a   1.000
_cell.length_b   1.000
_cell.length_c   1.000
_cell.angle_alpha   90.00
_cell.angle_beta   90.00
_cell.angle_gamma   90.00
#
_symmetry.space_group_name_H-M   'P 1'
#
loop_
_entity.id
_entity.type
_entity.pdbx_description
1 polymer ?
#
loop_
_entity_poly.entity_id
_entity_poly.type
_entity_poly.pdbx_seq_one_letter_code
_entity_poly.pdbx_strand_id
1 'polypeptide(L)'
;MASVARVQELSHRQRLQRAEAERWRLPATSEGANDAITDTAIGALVAEPRAKSRGAGGLAIWDRASRFLDLRTKFHWNGENAAGFANNLFDPKHWLGAAYDEDMIQGGILDLQLLREKTLALLKHEQQRKAEDQSVQHLRRVVERLRHQIATNEPLATDEPSNLQVATLWGAKGVTAEHVYILGVCQEALPGQRRDEYPGTDADYRDEQRRLFYVSITRAKRTLVISRALRVGRGLRSRLD
;
A
#
# COMPACT_ATOMS: atom_id res chain seq x y z
N MET A 1 -36.93 33.35 44.22
CA MET A 1 -36.44 32.22 43.40
C MET A 1 -35.46 32.78 42.37
N ALA A 2 -34.16 32.75 42.66
CA ALA A 2 -33.11 33.22 41.75
C ALA A 2 -32.34 31.99 41.23
N SER A 3 -32.41 31.75 39.92
CA SER A 3 -31.71 30.65 39.25
C SER A 3 -30.29 31.13 38.88
N VAL A 4 -29.27 30.49 39.45
CA VAL A 4 -27.87 30.73 39.12
C VAL A 4 -27.48 29.78 37.99
N ALA A 5 -27.35 30.30 36.78
CA ALA A 5 -26.80 29.55 35.65
C ALA A 5 -25.27 29.44 35.82
N ARG A 6 -24.81 28.26 36.23
CA ARG A 6 -23.38 27.93 36.29
C ARG A 6 -22.87 27.69 34.87
N VAL A 7 -22.17 28.68 34.30
CA VAL A 7 -21.39 28.48 33.06
C VAL A 7 -20.19 27.61 33.41
N GLN A 8 -20.23 26.33 33.03
CA GLN A 8 -19.06 25.45 33.11
C GLN A 8 -18.06 25.88 32.02
N GLU A 9 -16.91 26.42 32.43
CA GLU A 9 -15.78 26.59 31.53
C GLU A 9 -15.27 25.22 31.05
N LEU A 10 -15.30 25.01 29.73
CA LEU A 10 -14.78 23.80 29.09
C LEU A 10 -13.26 23.72 29.29
N SER A 11 -12.77 22.53 29.66
CA SER A 11 -11.33 22.33 29.86
C SER A 11 -10.54 22.52 28.56
N HIS A 12 -9.25 22.84 28.66
CA HIS A 12 -8.36 23.03 27.51
C HIS A 12 -8.39 21.84 26.53
N ARG A 13 -8.56 20.61 27.05
CA ARG A 13 -8.70 19.39 26.23
C ARG A 13 -10.00 19.36 25.44
N GLN A 14 -11.10 19.82 26.04
CA GLN A 14 -12.40 19.89 25.38
C GLN A 14 -12.42 20.99 24.30
N ARG A 15 -11.73 22.11 24.53
CA ARG A 15 -11.53 23.16 23.51
C ARG A 15 -10.75 22.64 22.30
N LEU A 16 -9.69 21.86 22.52
CA LEU A 16 -8.91 21.24 21.44
C LEU A 16 -9.72 20.20 20.66
N GLN A 17 -10.48 19.33 21.34
CA GLN A 17 -11.34 18.34 20.67
C GLN A 17 -12.46 19.00 19.85
N ARG A 18 -13.03 20.11 20.35
CA ARG A 18 -14.04 20.87 19.61
C ARG A 18 -13.44 21.60 18.41
N ALA A 19 -12.24 22.17 18.56
CA ALA A 19 -11.49 22.79 17.48
C ALA A 19 -11.04 21.77 16.41
N GLU A 20 -10.64 20.55 16.80
CA GLU A 20 -10.36 19.46 15.86
C GLU A 20 -11.63 18.97 15.15
N ALA A 21 -12.75 18.85 15.86
CA ALA A 21 -14.03 18.47 15.28
C ALA A 21 -14.58 19.53 14.30
N GLU A 22 -14.36 20.83 14.57
CA GLU A 22 -14.70 21.91 13.65
C GLU A 22 -13.72 22.04 12.49
N ARG A 23 -12.43 21.76 12.71
CA ARG A 23 -11.40 21.73 11.65
C ARG A 23 -11.67 20.63 10.61
N TRP A 24 -12.36 19.56 11.00
CA TRP A 24 -12.77 18.46 10.11
C TRP A 24 -14.24 18.49 9.72
N ARG A 25 -14.99 19.57 10.05
CA ARG A 25 -16.27 19.81 9.38
C ARG A 25 -15.96 20.12 7.92
N LEU A 26 -16.19 19.11 7.08
CA LEU A 26 -16.27 19.30 5.64
C LEU A 26 -17.23 20.49 5.40
N PRO A 27 -16.83 21.52 4.64
CA PRO A 27 -17.76 22.56 4.28
C PRO A 27 -18.99 21.89 3.66
N ALA A 28 -20.18 22.39 4.02
CA ALA A 28 -21.42 22.00 3.37
C ALA A 28 -21.17 22.00 1.86
N THR A 29 -21.45 20.87 1.22
CA THR A 29 -21.32 20.66 -0.23
C THR A 29 -21.75 21.92 -0.96
N SER A 30 -20.86 22.52 -1.73
CA SER A 30 -21.20 23.68 -2.56
C SER A 30 -22.37 23.32 -3.45
N GLU A 31 -23.54 23.89 -3.16
CA GLU A 31 -24.84 23.66 -3.83
C GLU A 31 -24.87 24.09 -5.31
N GLY A 32 -23.72 24.33 -5.95
CA GLY A 32 -23.61 24.80 -7.34
C GLY A 32 -22.62 24.04 -8.23
N ALA A 33 -21.84 23.11 -7.69
CA ALA A 33 -20.97 22.25 -8.50
C ALA A 33 -21.57 20.83 -8.49
N ASN A 34 -22.13 20.42 -9.63
CA ASN A 34 -22.68 19.08 -9.82
C ASN A 34 -21.52 18.07 -9.96
N ASP A 35 -20.72 17.94 -8.89
CA ASP A 35 -19.46 17.19 -8.81
C ASP A 35 -19.68 15.67 -8.69
N ALA A 36 -20.81 15.18 -9.20
CA ALA A 36 -21.07 13.75 -9.26
C ALA A 36 -20.07 13.09 -10.22
N ILE A 37 -19.20 12.24 -9.69
CA ILE A 37 -18.32 11.39 -10.50
C ILE A 37 -19.21 10.34 -11.16
N THR A 38 -19.63 10.63 -12.39
CA THR A 38 -20.49 9.77 -13.21
C THR A 38 -19.70 9.21 -14.39
N ASP A 39 -20.14 8.08 -14.94
CA ASP A 39 -19.52 7.50 -16.14
C ASP A 39 -19.48 8.47 -17.32
N THR A 40 -20.51 9.32 -17.45
CA THR A 40 -20.58 10.36 -18.47
C THR A 40 -19.54 11.44 -18.23
N ALA A 41 -19.36 11.89 -16.98
CA ALA A 41 -18.31 12.86 -16.63
C ALA A 41 -16.91 12.29 -16.86
N ILE A 42 -16.66 11.03 -16.50
CA ILE A 42 -15.39 10.34 -16.75
C ILE A 42 -15.14 10.23 -18.26
N GLY A 43 -16.16 9.81 -19.03
CA GLY A 43 -16.08 9.73 -20.49
C GLY A 43 -15.75 11.07 -21.15
N ALA A 44 -16.43 12.14 -20.73
CA ALA A 44 -16.17 13.49 -21.21
C ALA A 44 -14.75 13.95 -20.90
N LEU A 45 -14.24 13.67 -19.69
CA LEU A 45 -12.87 14.01 -19.30
C LEU A 45 -11.83 13.29 -20.18
N VAL A 46 -12.02 12.01 -20.45
CA VAL A 46 -11.07 11.20 -21.24
C VAL A 46 -11.15 11.54 -22.74
N ALA A 47 -12.30 12.01 -23.23
CA ALA A 47 -12.46 12.46 -24.61
C ALA A 47 -11.63 13.72 -24.93
N GLU A 48 -11.33 14.53 -23.92
CA GLU A 48 -10.42 15.66 -24.08
C GLU A 48 -8.95 15.21 -24.24
N PRO A 49 -8.12 15.95 -25.00
CA PRO A 49 -6.71 15.62 -25.16
C PRO A 49 -5.99 15.50 -23.82
N ARG A 50 -5.16 14.45 -23.66
CA ARG A 50 -4.30 14.28 -22.47
C ARG A 50 -3.44 15.51 -22.19
N ALA A 51 -2.91 16.14 -23.24
CA ALA A 51 -2.03 17.31 -23.15
C ALA A 51 -2.72 18.60 -22.68
N LYS A 52 -4.05 18.65 -22.60
CA LYS A 52 -4.79 19.84 -22.15
C LYS A 52 -4.46 20.14 -20.68
N SER A 53 -4.07 21.38 -20.40
CA SER A 53 -3.80 21.83 -19.03
C SER A 53 -5.10 21.92 -18.22
N ARG A 54 -5.08 21.36 -17.00
CA ARG A 54 -6.23 21.27 -16.08
C ARG A 54 -5.84 21.67 -14.64
N GLY A 55 -4.83 22.54 -14.52
CA GLY A 55 -4.27 22.92 -13.23
C GLY A 55 -3.45 21.81 -12.55
N ALA A 56 -3.08 22.04 -11.29
CA ALA A 56 -2.28 21.11 -10.52
C ALA A 56 -3.04 19.78 -10.30
N GLY A 57 -2.41 18.66 -10.67
CA GLY A 57 -3.00 17.33 -10.53
C GLY A 57 -4.00 16.91 -11.62
N GLY A 58 -4.41 17.82 -12.51
CA GLY A 58 -5.38 17.51 -13.56
C GLY A 58 -4.93 16.41 -14.53
N LEU A 59 -3.62 16.30 -14.80
CA LEU A 59 -3.06 15.21 -15.60
C LEU A 59 -3.22 13.85 -14.90
N ALA A 60 -2.96 13.78 -13.59
CA ALA A 60 -3.11 12.55 -12.82
C ALA A 60 -4.59 12.11 -12.72
N ILE A 61 -5.52 13.07 -12.65
CA ILE A 61 -6.96 12.78 -12.69
C ILE A 61 -7.33 12.21 -14.06
N TRP A 62 -6.86 12.82 -15.15
CA TRP A 62 -7.09 12.30 -16.51
C TRP A 62 -6.52 10.89 -16.68
N ASP A 63 -5.29 10.63 -16.23
CA ASP A 63 -4.65 9.31 -16.33
C ASP A 63 -5.46 8.23 -15.55
N ARG A 64 -5.96 8.56 -14.35
CA ARG A 64 -6.82 7.66 -13.57
C ARG A 64 -8.16 7.41 -14.24
N ALA A 65 -8.79 8.45 -14.79
CA ALA A 65 -10.06 8.35 -15.51
C ALA A 65 -9.93 7.48 -16.76
N SER A 66 -8.86 7.71 -17.54
CA SER A 66 -8.53 6.91 -18.72
C SER A 66 -8.32 5.44 -18.34
N ARG A 67 -7.52 5.19 -17.29
CA ARG A 67 -7.30 3.84 -16.78
C ARG A 67 -8.58 3.16 -16.28
N PHE A 68 -9.47 3.89 -15.61
CA PHE A 68 -10.75 3.35 -15.18
C PHE A 68 -11.61 2.90 -16.36
N LEU A 69 -11.73 3.72 -17.42
CA LEU A 69 -12.50 3.36 -18.62
C LEU A 69 -11.88 2.17 -19.36
N ASP A 70 -10.56 2.13 -19.49
CA ASP A 70 -9.84 1.01 -20.08
C ASP A 70 -10.15 -0.29 -19.33
N LEU A 71 -10.01 -0.30 -17.99
CA LEU A 71 -10.31 -1.48 -17.18
C LEU A 71 -11.77 -1.93 -17.30
N ARG A 72 -12.72 -0.99 -17.31
CA ARG A 72 -14.15 -1.28 -17.44
C ARG A 72 -14.51 -1.86 -18.81
N THR A 73 -13.80 -1.40 -19.85
CA THR A 73 -13.95 -1.90 -21.22
C THR A 73 -13.33 -3.28 -21.37
N LYS A 74 -12.17 -3.49 -20.75
CA LYS A 74 -11.43 -4.75 -20.82
C LYS A 74 -12.06 -5.88 -20.02
N PHE A 75 -12.65 -5.56 -18.87
CA PHE A 75 -13.19 -6.53 -17.92
C PHE A 75 -14.68 -6.31 -17.72
N HIS A 76 -15.51 -7.07 -18.42
CA HIS A 76 -16.96 -7.03 -18.27
C HIS A 76 -17.44 -8.03 -17.21
N TRP A 77 -18.16 -7.49 -16.22
CA TRP A 77 -18.85 -8.29 -15.21
C TRP A 77 -20.25 -8.62 -15.69
N ASN A 78 -20.56 -9.92 -15.84
CA ASN A 78 -21.85 -10.39 -16.34
C ASN A 78 -22.91 -10.61 -15.24
N GLY A 79 -22.58 -10.35 -13.96
CA GLY A 79 -23.50 -10.50 -12.84
C GLY A 79 -23.44 -11.84 -12.12
N GLU A 80 -22.94 -12.90 -12.76
CA GLU A 80 -23.17 -14.27 -12.28
C GLU A 80 -21.87 -14.99 -11.93
N ASN A 81 -20.86 -14.99 -12.81
CA ASN A 81 -19.68 -15.86 -12.69
C ASN A 81 -18.49 -15.18 -11.99
N ALA A 82 -18.56 -15.00 -10.67
CA ALA A 82 -17.55 -14.28 -9.89
C ALA A 82 -16.15 -14.91 -9.98
N ALA A 83 -16.07 -16.23 -9.95
CA ALA A 83 -14.81 -16.96 -10.09
C ALA A 83 -14.21 -16.79 -11.49
N GLY A 84 -15.03 -16.90 -12.54
CA GLY A 84 -14.60 -16.65 -13.92
C GLY A 84 -14.13 -15.22 -14.13
N PHE A 85 -14.82 -14.25 -13.53
CA PHE A 85 -14.39 -12.85 -13.57
C PHE A 85 -13.05 -12.64 -12.85
N ALA A 86 -12.85 -13.21 -11.66
CA ALA A 86 -11.56 -13.15 -10.96
C ALA A 86 -10.43 -13.81 -11.77
N ASN A 87 -10.68 -14.98 -12.36
CA ASN A 87 -9.73 -15.66 -13.23
C ASN A 87 -9.32 -14.81 -14.43
N ASN A 88 -10.29 -14.20 -15.10
CA ASN A 88 -10.02 -13.31 -16.23
C ASN A 88 -9.32 -12.02 -15.78
N LEU A 89 -9.76 -11.43 -14.66
CA LEU A 89 -9.18 -10.18 -14.14
C LEU A 89 -7.70 -10.35 -13.83
N PHE A 90 -7.28 -11.48 -13.25
CA PHE A 90 -5.89 -11.73 -12.87
C PHE A 90 -5.13 -12.60 -13.87
N ASP A 91 -5.62 -12.75 -15.11
CA ASP A 91 -4.85 -13.43 -16.16
C ASP A 91 -3.65 -12.56 -16.58
N PRO A 92 -2.40 -13.04 -16.45
CA PRO A 92 -1.20 -12.27 -16.77
C PRO A 92 -1.16 -11.66 -18.16
N LYS A 93 -1.80 -12.30 -19.15
CA LYS A 93 -1.83 -11.80 -20.54
C LYS A 93 -2.49 -10.43 -20.69
N HIS A 94 -3.29 -10.02 -19.71
CA HIS A 94 -3.97 -8.72 -19.72
C HIS A 94 -3.13 -7.59 -19.12
N TRP A 95 -2.08 -7.91 -18.38
CA TRP A 95 -1.30 -6.91 -17.62
C TRP A 95 0.15 -6.85 -18.07
N LEU A 96 0.70 -7.99 -18.47
CA LEU A 96 2.09 -8.13 -18.85
C LEU A 96 2.18 -8.17 -20.37
N GLY A 97 3.13 -7.44 -20.93
CA GLY A 97 3.35 -7.34 -22.37
C GLY A 97 4.80 -6.99 -22.68
N ALA A 98 5.09 -6.73 -23.95
CA ALA A 98 6.46 -6.52 -24.47
C ALA A 98 7.19 -5.29 -23.90
N ALA A 99 6.53 -4.45 -23.10
CA ALA A 99 7.13 -3.31 -22.42
C ALA A 99 7.97 -3.69 -21.19
N TYR A 100 7.84 -4.93 -20.69
CA TYR A 100 8.55 -5.44 -19.53
C TYR A 100 9.67 -6.40 -19.95
N ASP A 101 10.77 -6.42 -19.19
CA ASP A 101 11.80 -7.43 -19.35
C ASP A 101 11.37 -8.80 -18.80
N GLU A 102 12.17 -9.83 -19.08
CA GLU A 102 11.85 -11.21 -18.71
C GLU A 102 11.69 -11.40 -17.19
N ASP A 103 12.58 -10.81 -16.39
CA ASP A 103 12.54 -10.92 -14.93
C ASP A 103 11.28 -10.25 -14.35
N MET A 104 10.92 -9.06 -14.86
CA MET A 104 9.70 -8.36 -14.48
C MET A 104 8.45 -9.14 -14.89
N ILE A 105 8.46 -9.79 -16.05
CA ILE A 105 7.35 -10.64 -16.50
C ILE A 105 7.20 -11.83 -15.56
N GLN A 106 8.30 -12.52 -15.22
CA GLN A 106 8.25 -13.68 -14.31
C GLN A 106 7.71 -13.28 -12.93
N GLY A 107 8.22 -12.19 -12.34
CA GLY A 107 7.71 -11.67 -11.07
C GLY A 107 6.24 -11.29 -11.13
N GLY A 108 5.83 -10.57 -12.19
CA GLY A 108 4.44 -10.18 -12.39
C GLY A 108 3.47 -11.35 -12.58
N ILE A 109 3.92 -12.45 -13.21
CA ILE A 109 3.12 -13.67 -13.33
C ILE A 109 2.84 -14.25 -11.94
N LEU A 110 3.87 -14.35 -11.10
CA LEU A 110 3.73 -14.88 -9.73
C LEU A 110 2.80 -14.01 -8.88
N ASP A 111 2.95 -12.69 -8.95
CA ASP A 111 2.10 -11.75 -8.21
C ASP A 111 0.61 -11.88 -8.61
N LEU A 112 0.34 -11.97 -9.93
CA LEU A 112 -1.02 -12.14 -10.44
C LEU A 112 -1.61 -13.51 -10.09
N GLN A 113 -0.80 -14.57 -10.11
CA GLN A 113 -1.22 -15.89 -9.64
C GLN A 113 -1.60 -15.86 -8.16
N LEU A 114 -0.77 -15.24 -7.32
CA LEU A 114 -1.01 -15.09 -5.88
C LEU A 114 -2.31 -14.32 -5.60
N LEU A 115 -2.51 -13.19 -6.29
CA LEU A 115 -3.73 -12.40 -6.19
C LEU A 115 -4.96 -13.21 -6.62
N ARG A 116 -4.87 -13.96 -7.73
CA ARG A 116 -5.95 -14.80 -8.24
C ARG A 116 -6.33 -15.87 -7.24
N GLU A 117 -5.36 -16.64 -6.74
CA GLU A 117 -5.58 -17.73 -5.79
C GLU A 117 -6.21 -17.22 -4.51
N LYS A 118 -5.68 -16.12 -3.95
CA LYS A 118 -6.26 -15.49 -2.76
C LYS A 118 -7.67 -15.00 -3.00
N THR A 119 -7.93 -14.37 -4.14
CA THR A 119 -9.27 -13.90 -4.52
C THR A 119 -10.25 -15.06 -4.57
N LEU A 120 -9.89 -16.18 -5.22
CA LEU A 120 -10.74 -17.35 -5.34
C LEU A 120 -10.99 -18.02 -3.98
N ALA A 121 -9.97 -18.09 -3.12
CA ALA A 121 -10.10 -18.63 -1.77
C ALA A 121 -11.05 -17.78 -0.90
N LEU A 122 -10.88 -16.45 -0.91
CA LEU A 122 -11.77 -15.53 -0.20
C LEU A 122 -13.19 -15.59 -0.76
N LEU A 123 -13.34 -15.66 -2.09
CA LEU A 123 -14.65 -15.78 -2.73
C LEU A 123 -15.36 -17.06 -2.30
N LYS A 124 -14.67 -18.20 -2.33
CA LYS A 124 -15.21 -19.49 -1.86
C LYS A 124 -15.65 -19.40 -0.40
N HIS A 125 -14.84 -18.77 0.45
CA HIS A 125 -15.16 -18.56 1.86
C HIS A 125 -16.41 -17.68 2.06
N GLU A 126 -16.53 -16.57 1.34
CA GLU A 126 -17.71 -15.69 1.43
C GLU A 126 -18.98 -16.36 0.89
N GLN A 127 -18.87 -17.13 -0.20
CA GLN A 127 -19.99 -17.93 -0.74
C GLN A 127 -20.45 -19.01 0.25
N GLN A 128 -19.53 -19.64 0.98
CA GLN A 128 -19.89 -20.62 2.02
C GLN A 128 -20.53 -19.96 3.24
N ARG A 129 -20.04 -18.78 3.65
CA ARG A 129 -20.58 -18.05 4.82
C ARG A 129 -21.94 -17.40 4.56
N LYS A 130 -22.18 -16.97 3.32
CA LYS A 130 -23.37 -16.21 2.91
C LYS A 130 -23.88 -16.71 1.55
N ALA A 131 -24.32 -17.96 1.49
CA ALA A 131 -24.73 -18.60 0.23
C ALA A 131 -25.89 -17.89 -0.50
N GLU A 132 -26.75 -17.19 0.25
CA GLU A 132 -27.90 -16.45 -0.29
C GLU A 132 -27.55 -15.05 -0.84
N ASP A 133 -26.38 -14.51 -0.48
CA ASP A 133 -25.92 -13.20 -0.97
C ASP A 133 -25.67 -13.28 -2.49
N GLN A 134 -25.87 -12.16 -3.19
CA GLN A 134 -25.57 -12.07 -4.62
C GLN A 134 -24.06 -12.09 -4.88
N SER A 135 -23.62 -12.60 -6.04
CA SER A 135 -22.20 -12.63 -6.45
C SER A 135 -21.49 -11.27 -6.30
N VAL A 136 -22.18 -10.16 -6.60
CA VAL A 136 -21.63 -8.80 -6.45
C VAL A 136 -21.35 -8.44 -4.98
N GLN A 137 -22.16 -8.94 -4.05
CA GLN A 137 -21.97 -8.71 -2.61
C GLN A 137 -20.76 -9.49 -2.10
N HIS A 138 -20.59 -10.74 -2.53
CA HIS A 138 -19.38 -11.52 -2.23
C HIS A 138 -18.13 -10.80 -2.77
N LEU A 139 -18.16 -10.35 -4.03
CA LEU A 139 -17.03 -9.64 -4.64
C LEU A 139 -16.68 -8.35 -3.88
N ARG A 140 -17.66 -7.58 -3.41
CA ARG A 140 -17.40 -6.38 -2.59
C ARG A 140 -16.63 -6.72 -1.31
N ARG A 141 -17.05 -7.75 -0.58
CA ARG A 141 -16.36 -8.21 0.65
C ARG A 141 -14.96 -8.73 0.34
N VAL A 142 -14.79 -9.47 -0.75
CA VAL A 142 -13.47 -9.96 -1.21
C VAL A 142 -12.53 -8.80 -1.52
N VAL A 143 -13.00 -7.78 -2.25
CA VAL A 143 -12.20 -6.58 -2.57
C VAL A 143 -11.82 -5.80 -1.32
N GLU A 144 -12.74 -5.62 -0.37
CA GLU A 144 -12.46 -4.98 0.92
C GLU A 144 -11.38 -5.75 1.69
N ARG A 145 -11.48 -7.08 1.73
CA ARG A 145 -10.48 -7.91 2.40
C ARG A 145 -9.13 -7.84 1.70
N LEU A 146 -9.07 -8.01 0.38
CA LEU A 146 -7.82 -7.91 -0.39
C LEU A 146 -7.16 -6.54 -0.22
N ARG A 147 -7.94 -5.45 -0.31
CA ARG A 147 -7.44 -4.09 -0.08
C ARG A 147 -6.80 -3.97 1.30
N HIS A 148 -7.46 -4.48 2.33
CA HIS A 148 -6.93 -4.46 3.68
C HIS A 148 -5.59 -5.21 3.75
N GLN A 149 -5.54 -6.45 3.24
CA GLN A 149 -4.34 -7.28 3.30
C GLN A 149 -3.15 -6.66 2.56
N ILE A 150 -3.41 -6.08 1.39
CA ILE A 150 -2.38 -5.36 0.62
C ILE A 150 -1.91 -4.12 1.40
N ALA A 151 -2.82 -3.36 2.00
CA ALA A 151 -2.46 -2.15 2.75
C ALA A 151 -1.69 -2.45 4.04
N THR A 152 -1.90 -3.62 4.66
CA THR A 152 -1.24 -4.04 5.89
C THR A 152 -0.04 -4.97 5.66
N ASN A 153 0.30 -5.28 4.41
CA ASN A 153 1.29 -6.29 4.04
C ASN A 153 1.02 -7.66 4.69
N GLU A 154 -0.26 -8.03 4.87
CA GLU A 154 -0.61 -9.38 5.28
C GLU A 154 -0.29 -10.37 4.15
N PRO A 155 0.19 -11.58 4.46
CA PRO A 155 0.45 -12.60 3.46
C PRO A 155 -0.80 -12.92 2.63
N LEU A 156 -0.63 -12.82 1.31
CA LEU A 156 -1.66 -13.21 0.34
C LEU A 156 -1.68 -14.72 0.10
N ALA A 157 -0.56 -15.41 0.34
CA ALA A 157 -0.48 -16.86 0.22
C ALA A 157 -1.60 -17.55 1.01
N THR A 158 -2.17 -18.59 0.42
CA THR A 158 -3.23 -19.40 1.03
C THR A 158 -2.67 -20.58 1.83
N ASP A 159 -1.41 -20.93 1.60
CA ASP A 159 -0.70 -22.03 2.27
C ASP A 159 0.10 -21.54 3.49
N GLU A 160 0.77 -22.47 4.17
CA GLU A 160 1.44 -22.30 5.47
C GLU A 160 2.20 -20.97 5.65
N PRO A 161 2.24 -20.43 6.88
CA PRO A 161 3.00 -19.21 7.17
C PRO A 161 4.44 -19.39 6.71
N SER A 162 4.88 -18.45 5.86
CA SER A 162 6.27 -18.43 5.40
C SER A 162 7.22 -18.44 6.61
N ASN A 163 8.16 -19.39 6.62
CA ASN A 163 9.23 -19.45 7.62
C ASN A 163 10.28 -18.34 7.41
N LEU A 164 10.08 -17.44 6.44
CA LEU A 164 10.94 -16.30 6.14
C LEU A 164 10.31 -15.02 6.69
N GLN A 165 11.03 -14.35 7.59
CA GLN A 165 10.69 -13.02 8.07
C GLN A 165 11.65 -11.99 7.47
N VAL A 166 11.12 -10.97 6.81
CA VAL A 166 11.88 -9.82 6.31
C VAL A 166 11.59 -8.62 7.20
N ALA A 167 12.64 -8.00 7.74
CA ALA A 167 12.54 -6.82 8.58
C ALA A 167 13.75 -5.90 8.38
N THR A 168 13.59 -4.63 8.73
CA THR A 168 14.73 -3.72 8.90
C THR A 168 15.54 -4.10 10.14
N LEU A 169 16.79 -3.65 10.26
CA LEU A 169 17.62 -3.92 11.45
C LEU A 169 16.92 -3.48 12.76
N TRP A 170 16.18 -2.38 12.71
CA TRP A 170 15.35 -1.89 13.82
C TRP A 170 14.19 -2.84 14.15
N GLY A 171 13.46 -3.30 13.13
CA GLY A 171 12.32 -4.22 13.30
C GLY A 171 12.72 -5.61 13.79
N ALA A 172 13.98 -6.01 13.57
CA ALA A 172 14.53 -7.28 14.03
C ALA A 172 14.95 -7.27 15.52
N LYS A 173 14.84 -6.14 16.23
CA LYS A 173 15.22 -6.05 17.64
C LYS A 173 14.37 -7.01 18.50
N GLY A 174 15.03 -7.92 19.20
CA GLY A 174 14.38 -8.91 20.07
C GLY A 174 13.98 -10.21 19.37
N VAL A 175 14.10 -10.27 18.04
CA VAL A 175 13.87 -11.50 17.27
C VAL A 175 15.17 -12.28 17.14
N THR A 176 15.15 -13.60 17.33
CA THR A 176 16.29 -14.49 17.05
C THR A 176 15.87 -15.56 16.06
N ALA A 177 16.81 -16.01 15.22
CA ALA A 177 16.55 -17.02 14.20
C ALA A 177 17.71 -18.01 14.08
N GLU A 178 17.43 -19.22 13.60
CA GLU A 178 18.47 -20.22 13.32
C GLU A 178 19.45 -19.68 12.26
N HIS A 179 18.92 -19.04 11.22
CA HIS A 179 19.69 -18.45 10.13
C HIS A 179 19.30 -16.98 9.95
N VAL A 180 20.29 -16.09 9.89
CA VAL A 180 20.11 -14.65 9.67
C VAL A 180 20.87 -14.21 8.42
N TYR A 181 20.18 -13.49 7.55
CA TYR A 181 20.73 -12.93 6.32
C TYR A 181 20.66 -11.40 6.41
N ILE A 182 21.82 -10.75 6.54
CA ILE A 182 21.91 -9.28 6.46
C ILE A 182 22.30 -8.92 5.04
N LEU A 183 21.35 -8.38 4.28
CA LEU A 183 21.52 -8.12 2.86
C LEU A 183 21.90 -6.67 2.59
N GLY A 184 22.73 -6.46 1.56
CA GLY A 184 23.01 -5.12 1.03
C GLY A 184 23.81 -4.20 1.96
N VAL A 185 24.73 -4.75 2.75
CA VAL A 185 25.61 -3.94 3.62
C VAL A 185 26.58 -3.14 2.75
N CYS A 186 26.34 -1.84 2.63
CA CYS A 186 27.23 -0.87 1.99
C CYS A 186 27.24 0.45 2.76
N GLN A 187 28.27 1.26 2.57
CA GLN A 187 28.50 2.49 3.34
C GLN A 187 27.31 3.47 3.24
N GLU A 188 26.65 3.48 2.08
CA GLU A 188 25.50 4.32 1.76
C GLU A 188 24.22 3.90 2.51
N ALA A 189 24.10 2.62 2.88
CA ALA A 189 22.95 2.08 3.59
C ALA A 189 23.21 1.91 5.10
N LEU A 190 24.46 1.64 5.49
CA LEU A 190 24.86 1.39 6.86
C LEU A 190 26.32 1.87 7.09
N PRO A 191 26.55 2.96 7.84
CA PRO A 191 25.56 3.72 8.60
C PRO A 191 24.63 4.59 7.73
N GLY A 192 24.97 4.84 6.47
CA GLY A 192 24.25 5.79 5.62
C GLY A 192 24.42 7.24 6.07
N GLN A 193 23.69 8.15 5.42
CA GLN A 193 23.67 9.56 5.81
C GLN A 193 22.67 9.80 6.93
N ARG A 194 23.11 10.55 7.94
CA ARG A 194 22.23 11.07 8.98
C ARG A 194 21.24 12.06 8.35
N ARG A 195 19.97 11.92 8.70
CA ARG A 195 18.91 12.89 8.36
C ARG A 195 18.72 13.88 9.51
N ASP A 196 18.28 15.09 9.20
CA ASP A 196 18.07 16.15 10.21
C ASP A 196 17.03 15.77 11.27
N GLU A 197 16.11 14.86 10.93
CA GLU A 197 15.09 14.33 11.84
C GLU A 197 15.66 13.42 12.94
N TYR A 198 16.88 12.89 12.76
CA TYR A 198 17.53 12.04 13.76
C TYR A 198 18.11 12.91 14.90
N PRO A 199 17.67 12.69 16.15
CA PRO A 199 18.19 13.42 17.30
C PRO A 199 19.66 13.07 17.56
N GLY A 200 20.37 13.99 18.20
CA GLY A 200 21.78 13.81 18.59
C GLY A 200 22.78 14.27 17.53
N THR A 201 24.04 13.96 17.77
CA THR A 201 25.17 14.29 16.89
C THR A 201 25.35 13.24 15.79
N ASP A 202 26.20 13.53 14.80
CA ASP A 202 26.61 12.53 13.80
C ASP A 202 27.30 11.31 14.44
N ALA A 203 28.08 11.55 15.50
CA ALA A 203 28.71 10.47 16.25
C ALA A 203 27.68 9.56 16.92
N ASP A 204 26.66 10.12 17.57
CA ASP A 204 25.58 9.36 18.21
C ASP A 204 24.81 8.52 17.19
N TYR A 205 24.52 9.09 16.01
CA TYR A 205 23.88 8.36 14.91
C TYR A 205 24.72 7.17 14.45
N ARG A 206 26.02 7.37 14.22
CA ARG A 206 26.94 6.32 13.78
C ARG A 206 27.07 5.21 14.82
N ASP A 207 27.12 5.56 16.10
CA ASP A 207 27.17 4.57 17.18
C ASP A 207 25.86 3.78 17.30
N GLU A 208 24.71 4.41 17.06
CA GLU A 208 23.45 3.66 16.99
C GLU A 208 23.40 2.71 15.79
N GLN A 209 23.87 3.12 14.61
CA GLN A 209 23.94 2.21 13.45
C GLN A 209 24.88 1.02 13.70
N ARG A 210 26.03 1.25 14.35
CA ARG A 210 26.95 0.17 14.78
C ARG A 210 26.28 -0.78 15.75
N ARG A 211 25.56 -0.23 16.74
CA ARG A 211 24.82 -1.02 17.72
C ARG A 211 23.74 -1.87 17.06
N LEU A 212 22.97 -1.32 16.13
CA LEU A 212 21.96 -2.07 15.39
C LEU A 212 22.57 -3.21 14.59
N PHE A 213 23.68 -2.94 13.89
CA PHE A 213 24.39 -3.97 13.15
C PHE A 213 24.89 -5.10 14.06
N TYR A 214 25.53 -4.75 15.18
CA TYR A 214 25.97 -5.70 16.19
C TYR A 214 24.79 -6.53 16.75
N VAL A 215 23.67 -5.88 17.06
CA VAL A 215 22.46 -6.55 17.53
C VAL A 215 21.95 -7.53 16.48
N SER A 216 21.94 -7.16 15.19
CA SER A 216 21.52 -8.06 14.10
C SER A 216 22.45 -9.25 13.90
N ILE A 217 23.76 -9.05 14.01
CA ILE A 217 24.78 -10.14 13.98
C ILE A 217 24.49 -11.15 15.09
N THR A 218 24.23 -10.67 16.31
CA THR A 218 23.98 -11.51 17.49
C THR A 218 22.60 -12.18 17.51
N ARG A 219 21.75 -11.96 16.50
CA ARG A 219 20.45 -12.67 16.38
C ARG A 219 20.57 -14.06 15.76
N ALA A 220 21.69 -14.37 15.11
CA ALA A 220 21.93 -15.65 14.47
C ALA A 220 22.30 -16.72 15.51
N LYS A 221 21.60 -17.85 15.51
CA LYS A 221 21.94 -19.00 16.37
C LYS A 221 22.87 -20.00 15.71
N ARG A 222 22.75 -20.21 14.39
CA ARG A 222 23.57 -21.16 13.62
C ARG A 222 24.32 -20.52 12.48
N THR A 223 23.64 -19.77 11.63
CA THR A 223 24.27 -19.19 10.42
C THR A 223 23.99 -17.71 10.31
N LEU A 224 25.06 -16.95 10.05
CA LEU A 224 25.00 -15.56 9.67
C LEU A 224 25.56 -15.41 8.27
N VAL A 225 24.76 -14.87 7.36
CA VAL A 225 25.21 -14.48 6.02
C VAL A 225 25.12 -12.97 5.91
N ILE A 226 26.22 -12.34 5.49
CA ILE A 226 26.26 -10.92 5.19
C ILE A 226 26.57 -10.76 3.71
N SER A 227 25.76 -9.99 2.99
CA SER A 227 26.02 -9.67 1.59
C SER A 227 26.19 -8.18 1.37
N ARG A 228 26.93 -7.84 0.32
CA ARG A 228 27.20 -6.48 -0.15
C ARG A 228 26.98 -6.45 -1.66
N ALA A 229 26.39 -5.37 -2.15
CA ALA A 229 26.33 -5.12 -3.59
C ALA A 229 27.72 -4.78 -4.14
N LEU A 230 28.14 -5.43 -5.24
CA LEU A 230 29.40 -5.12 -5.92
C LEU A 230 29.36 -3.78 -6.65
N ARG A 231 28.17 -3.36 -7.08
CA ARG A 231 27.90 -2.08 -7.75
C ARG A 231 26.55 -1.54 -7.29
N VAL A 232 26.49 -0.25 -6.97
CA VAL A 232 25.25 0.47 -6.68
C VAL A 232 24.89 1.29 -7.92
N GLY A 233 23.67 1.10 -8.47
CA GLY A 233 23.23 1.78 -9.69
C GLY A 233 23.24 3.31 -9.54
N ARG A 234 23.61 4.02 -10.62
CA ARG A 234 23.82 5.50 -10.63
C ARG A 234 22.64 6.31 -10.09
N GLY A 235 21.39 5.83 -10.20
CA GLY A 235 20.20 6.53 -9.71
C GLY A 235 19.97 6.48 -8.19
N LEU A 236 20.69 5.62 -7.47
CA LEU A 236 20.67 5.62 -5.99
C LEU A 236 21.69 6.60 -5.40
N ARG A 237 22.75 6.91 -6.16
CA ARG A 237 23.84 7.81 -5.76
C ARG A 237 23.38 9.26 -5.70
N SER A 238 22.55 9.71 -6.66
CA SER A 238 22.03 11.08 -6.72
C SER A 238 20.86 11.38 -5.77
N ARG A 239 20.36 10.40 -5.00
CA ARG A 239 19.38 10.62 -3.92
C ARG A 239 20.05 10.70 -2.54
N LEU A 240 21.38 10.59 -2.52
CA LEU A 240 22.24 10.50 -1.35
C LEU A 240 23.43 11.45 -1.46
N ASP A 241 23.41 12.40 -2.40
CA ASP A 241 24.31 13.55 -2.49
C ASP A 241 23.44 14.81 -2.35
#